data_AF-A0A516PVV3-F1
#
_entry.id   AF-A0A516PVV3-F1
#
_cell.length_a   1.000
_cell.length_b   1.000
_cell.length_c   1.000
_cell.angle_alpha   90.00
_cell.angle_beta   90.00
_cell.angle_gamma   90.00
#
_symmetry.space_group_name_H-M   'P 1'
#
loop_
_entity.id
_entity.type
_entity.pdbx_description
1 polymer ?
#
loop_
_entity_poly.entity_id
_entity_poly.type
_entity_poly.pdbx_seq_one_letter_code
_entity_poly.pdbx_strand_id
1 'polypeptide(L)'
;MSGNEVAGLRAWARGDYGCEAAVELLVRGFGGRFAAAGWPWLRTDESSGSWWVNPDAITAEAGVLSSGEQAFLILVAALGGGPAVADLGGVLARLDREHLGLVLAGFAHAGGSHEHTVIGWTDAGVRFDRPGPLLDWPDLDFPAVA
;
A
#
# COMPACT_ATOMS: atom_id res chain seq x y z
N MET A 1 12.76 1.83 -12.94
CA MET A 1 11.55 1.00 -12.88
C MET A 1 10.97 0.91 -14.27
N SER A 2 10.80 -0.29 -14.83
CA SER A 2 10.03 -0.41 -16.08
C SER A 2 8.54 -0.25 -15.75
N GLY A 3 7.77 0.49 -16.55
CA GLY A 3 6.33 0.67 -16.30
C GLY A 3 5.52 -0.64 -16.29
N ASN A 4 6.11 -1.74 -16.78
CA ASN A 4 5.46 -3.04 -16.92
C ASN A 4 5.38 -3.82 -15.60
N GLU A 5 6.40 -3.72 -14.74
CA GLU A 5 6.43 -4.39 -13.41
C GLU A 5 5.28 -3.90 -12.54
N VAL A 6 5.12 -2.58 -12.42
CA VAL A 6 4.05 -1.96 -11.62
C VAL A 6 2.68 -2.28 -12.19
N ALA A 7 2.52 -2.28 -13.51
CA ALA A 7 1.27 -2.65 -14.15
C ALA A 7 0.89 -4.11 -13.84
N GLY A 8 1.86 -5.03 -13.85
CA GLY A 8 1.67 -6.42 -13.48
C GLY A 8 1.24 -6.59 -12.03
N LEU A 9 1.94 -5.94 -11.09
CA LEU A 9 1.59 -5.99 -9.65
C LEU A 9 0.19 -5.44 -9.38
N ARG A 10 -0.16 -4.31 -10.00
CA ARG A 10 -1.51 -3.72 -9.91
C ARG A 10 -2.58 -4.63 -10.51
N ALA A 11 -2.27 -5.33 -11.60
CA ALA A 11 -3.19 -6.27 -12.22
C ALA A 11 -3.46 -7.48 -11.32
N TRP A 12 -2.42 -7.99 -10.65
CA TRP A 12 -2.54 -9.09 -9.69
C TRP A 12 -3.34 -8.70 -8.44
N ALA A 13 -3.09 -7.53 -7.88
CA ALA A 13 -3.74 -7.10 -6.64
C ALA A 13 -5.22 -6.74 -6.80
N ARG A 14 -5.67 -6.45 -8.03
CA ARG A 14 -7.00 -5.89 -8.31
C ARG A 14 -8.12 -6.75 -7.72
N GLY A 15 -9.00 -6.11 -6.96
CA GLY A 15 -10.18 -6.71 -6.33
C GLY A 15 -9.96 -7.19 -4.90
N ASP A 16 -8.73 -7.17 -4.40
CA ASP A 16 -8.41 -7.32 -2.99
C ASP A 16 -7.80 -6.01 -2.48
N TYR A 17 -8.60 -5.22 -1.76
CA TYR A 17 -8.18 -3.88 -1.32
C TYR A 17 -6.97 -3.89 -0.38
N GLY A 18 -6.73 -4.98 0.36
CA GLY A 18 -5.52 -5.14 1.16
C GLY A 18 -4.29 -5.30 0.27
N CYS A 19 -4.37 -6.20 -0.71
CA CYS A 19 -3.30 -6.40 -1.70
C CYS A 19 -3.07 -5.14 -2.55
N GLU A 20 -4.12 -4.44 -2.96
CA GLU A 20 -4.01 -3.17 -3.70
C GLU A 20 -3.26 -2.13 -2.88
N ALA A 21 -3.65 -1.94 -1.60
CA ALA A 21 -2.98 -1.01 -0.71
C ALA A 21 -1.50 -1.38 -0.53
N ALA A 22 -1.17 -2.67 -0.36
CA ALA A 22 0.20 -3.14 -0.24
C ALA A 22 1.04 -2.80 -1.49
N VAL A 23 0.51 -3.07 -2.69
CA VAL A 23 1.18 -2.71 -3.96
C VAL A 23 1.36 -1.21 -4.09
N GLU A 24 0.32 -0.44 -3.81
CA GLU A 24 0.35 1.02 -3.92
C GLU A 24 1.32 1.67 -2.92
N LEU A 25 1.52 1.08 -1.73
CA LEU A 25 2.54 1.48 -0.78
C LEU A 25 3.96 1.16 -1.27
N LEU A 26 4.20 0.00 -1.87
CA LEU A 26 5.51 -0.33 -2.46
C LEU A 26 5.87 0.61 -3.62
N VAL A 27 4.87 1.00 -4.41
CA VAL A 27 5.04 1.87 -5.59
C VAL A 27 5.27 3.32 -5.20
N ARG A 28 4.58 3.84 -4.17
CA ARG A 28 4.72 5.24 -3.73
C ARG A 28 5.82 5.44 -2.69
N GLY A 29 5.99 4.51 -1.77
CA GLY A 29 6.98 4.62 -0.69
C GLY A 29 8.41 4.57 -1.21
N PHE A 30 9.30 5.35 -0.59
CA PHE A 30 10.74 5.37 -0.91
C PHE A 30 11.03 5.53 -2.41
N GLY A 31 10.26 6.37 -3.11
CA GLY A 31 10.41 6.59 -4.55
C GLY A 31 10.16 5.33 -5.41
N GLY A 32 9.36 4.39 -4.91
CA GLY A 32 9.05 3.13 -5.59
C GLY A 32 10.17 2.09 -5.53
N ARG A 33 11.24 2.33 -4.74
CA ARG A 33 12.39 1.42 -4.67
C ARG A 33 11.99 -0.01 -4.34
N PHE A 34 11.02 -0.21 -3.44
CA PHE A 34 10.58 -1.54 -3.00
C PHE A 34 9.61 -2.26 -3.96
N ALA A 35 9.14 -1.57 -5.01
CA ALA A 35 8.40 -2.15 -6.12
C ALA A 35 9.28 -2.51 -7.34
N ALA A 36 10.58 -2.24 -7.29
CA ALA A 36 11.50 -2.55 -8.38
C ALA A 36 11.87 -4.04 -8.42
N ALA A 37 12.00 -4.62 -9.62
CA ALA A 37 12.51 -5.97 -9.79
C ALA A 37 13.85 -6.20 -9.05
N GLY A 38 14.04 -7.42 -8.53
CA GLY A 38 15.23 -7.82 -7.79
C GLY A 38 15.04 -7.90 -6.27
N TRP A 39 13.96 -7.32 -5.72
CA TRP A 39 13.60 -7.58 -4.32
C TRP A 39 13.06 -9.00 -4.15
N PRO A 40 13.43 -9.69 -3.04
CA PRO A 40 13.11 -11.08 -2.80
C PRO A 40 11.64 -11.31 -2.44
N TRP A 41 10.79 -10.29 -2.38
CA TRP A 41 9.33 -10.42 -2.24
C TRP A 41 8.57 -10.20 -3.54
N LEU A 42 9.21 -9.71 -4.60
CA LEU A 42 8.57 -9.63 -5.90
C LEU A 42 8.82 -10.94 -6.64
N ARG A 43 7.75 -11.49 -7.20
CA ARG A 43 7.80 -12.72 -7.98
C ARG A 43 7.24 -12.45 -9.36
N THR A 44 7.82 -13.15 -10.32
CA THR A 44 7.33 -13.18 -11.68
C THR A 44 7.32 -14.62 -12.14
N ASP A 45 6.28 -15.00 -12.86
CA ASP A 45 6.27 -16.22 -13.64
C ASP A 45 6.67 -15.86 -15.06
N GLU A 46 7.89 -16.23 -15.46
CA GLU A 46 8.43 -15.91 -16.79
C GLU A 46 7.58 -16.47 -17.93
N SER A 47 6.82 -17.54 -17.69
CA SER A 47 6.00 -18.20 -18.70
C SER A 47 4.68 -17.46 -18.98
N SER A 48 4.05 -16.89 -17.95
CA SER A 48 2.81 -16.13 -18.07
C SER A 48 3.00 -14.61 -18.05
N GLY A 49 4.17 -14.13 -17.61
CA GLY A 49 4.44 -12.72 -17.33
C GLY A 49 3.72 -12.19 -16.10
N SER A 50 3.12 -13.06 -15.28
CA SER A 50 2.34 -12.67 -14.10
C SER A 50 3.25 -12.24 -12.95
N TRP A 51 2.91 -11.13 -12.30
CA TRP A 51 3.65 -10.59 -11.16
C TRP A 51 2.84 -10.73 -9.88
N TRP A 52 3.49 -10.99 -8.75
CA TRP A 52 2.84 -10.94 -7.44
C TRP A 52 3.81 -10.55 -6.34
N VAL A 53 3.26 -10.05 -5.23
CA VAL A 53 3.99 -9.83 -3.98
C VAL A 53 3.91 -11.11 -3.14
N ASN A 54 5.03 -11.54 -2.56
CA ASN A 54 5.10 -12.54 -1.50
C ASN A 54 5.32 -11.83 -0.15
N PRO A 55 4.27 -11.62 0.66
CA PRO A 55 4.37 -10.91 1.93
C PRO A 55 5.29 -11.57 2.95
N ASP A 56 5.34 -12.91 2.99
CA ASP A 56 6.20 -13.64 3.93
C ASP A 56 7.68 -13.33 3.67
N ALA A 57 8.05 -13.23 2.39
CA ALA A 57 9.41 -12.87 1.99
C ALA A 57 9.77 -11.42 2.39
N ILE A 58 8.79 -10.51 2.50
CA ILE A 58 9.06 -9.17 3.05
C ILE A 58 9.53 -9.28 4.50
N THR A 59 8.80 -10.04 5.32
CA THR A 59 9.12 -10.18 6.75
C THR A 59 10.44 -10.92 6.99
N ALA A 60 10.79 -11.88 6.14
CA ALA A 60 12.03 -12.63 6.23
C ALA A 60 13.27 -11.79 5.84
N GLU A 61 13.15 -10.92 4.85
CA GLU A 61 14.32 -10.32 4.18
C GLU A 61 14.54 -8.84 4.54
N ALA A 62 13.56 -8.16 5.15
CA ALA A 62 13.67 -6.75 5.49
C ALA A 62 14.70 -6.42 6.58
N GLY A 63 15.24 -7.41 7.30
CA GLY A 63 16.11 -7.20 8.46
C GLY A 63 17.40 -6.41 8.20
N VAL A 64 17.85 -6.33 6.95
CA VAL A 64 19.04 -5.55 6.53
C VAL A 64 18.76 -4.06 6.29
N LEU A 65 17.48 -3.66 6.28
CA LEU A 65 17.04 -2.30 6.01
C LEU A 65 17.06 -1.44 7.29
N SER A 66 16.92 -0.12 7.14
CA SER A 66 16.76 0.77 8.28
C SER A 66 15.48 0.48 9.08
N SER A 67 15.44 0.93 10.33
CA SER A 67 14.30 0.69 11.23
C SER A 67 12.96 1.25 10.73
N GLY A 68 12.98 2.38 10.01
CA GLY A 68 11.80 2.99 9.40
C GLY A 68 11.32 2.25 8.14
N GLU A 69 12.25 1.83 7.28
CA GLU A 69 11.95 0.99 6.12
C GLU A 69 11.35 -0.36 6.53
N GLN A 70 11.94 -0.99 7.55
CA GLN A 70 11.40 -2.22 8.15
C GLN A 70 9.98 -1.99 8.67
N ALA A 71 9.75 -0.90 9.41
CA ALA A 71 8.42 -0.56 9.93
C ALA A 71 7.40 -0.43 8.79
N PHE A 72 7.76 0.28 7.72
CA PHE A 72 6.91 0.46 6.55
C PHE A 72 6.59 -0.87 5.87
N LEU A 73 7.61 -1.70 5.61
CA LEU A 73 7.47 -2.97 4.93
C LEU A 73 6.70 -4.03 5.75
N ILE A 74 6.79 -4.01 7.07
CA ILE A 74 5.96 -4.85 7.94
C ILE A 74 4.47 -4.56 7.71
N LEU A 75 4.10 -3.28 7.57
CA LEU A 75 2.72 -2.88 7.31
C LEU A 75 2.27 -3.28 5.90
N VAL A 76 3.15 -3.13 4.90
CA VAL A 76 2.91 -3.65 3.54
C VAL A 76 2.65 -5.15 3.56
N ALA A 77 3.49 -5.92 4.27
CA ALA A 77 3.35 -7.36 4.35
C ALA A 77 2.02 -7.76 4.99
N ALA A 78 1.65 -7.14 6.11
CA ALA A 78 0.39 -7.42 6.78
C ALA A 78 -0.83 -7.12 5.89
N LEU A 79 -0.80 -6.00 5.14
CA LEU A 79 -1.88 -5.66 4.19
C LEU A 79 -1.95 -6.64 3.01
N GLY A 80 -0.81 -7.14 2.53
CA GLY A 80 -0.74 -8.11 1.45
C GLY A 80 -1.11 -9.55 1.82
N GLY A 81 -1.59 -9.79 3.05
CA GLY A 81 -1.97 -11.13 3.53
C GLY A 81 -0.86 -11.89 4.27
N GLY A 82 0.23 -11.21 4.63
CA GLY A 82 1.28 -11.74 5.48
C GLY A 82 0.92 -11.74 6.98
N PRO A 83 1.90 -11.99 7.87
CA PRO A 83 1.67 -12.08 9.30
C PRO A 83 1.07 -10.80 9.91
N ALA A 84 0.22 -10.97 10.92
CA ALA A 84 -0.34 -9.85 11.67
C ALA A 84 0.74 -9.07 12.44
N VAL A 85 0.54 -7.76 12.58
CA VAL A 85 1.47 -6.85 13.26
C VAL A 85 1.22 -6.88 14.77
N ALA A 86 2.14 -7.48 15.53
CA ALA A 86 1.99 -7.64 16.99
C ALA A 86 2.06 -6.32 17.79
N ASP A 87 2.96 -5.40 17.43
CA ASP A 87 3.11 -4.07 18.05
C ASP A 87 2.89 -2.96 17.01
N LEU A 88 1.61 -2.75 16.64
CA LEU A 88 1.26 -1.73 15.66
C LEU A 88 1.67 -0.32 16.11
N GLY A 89 1.53 0.00 17.40
CA GLY A 89 1.91 1.30 17.95
C GLY A 89 3.40 1.60 17.81
N GLY A 90 4.26 0.65 18.20
CA GLY A 90 5.71 0.78 18.04
C GLY A 90 6.18 0.73 16.59
N VAL A 91 5.47 0.03 15.70
CA VAL A 91 5.72 0.08 14.25
C VAL A 91 5.41 1.48 13.69
N LEU A 92 4.24 2.03 13.99
CA LEU A 92 3.85 3.36 13.52
C LEU A 92 4.76 4.47 14.04
N ALA A 93 5.24 4.36 15.29
CA ALA A 93 6.15 5.34 15.89
C ALA A 93 7.52 5.44 15.21
N ARG A 94 7.90 4.46 14.38
CA ARG A 94 9.17 4.46 13.63
C ARG A 94 9.05 5.10 12.24
N LEU A 95 7.84 5.42 11.79
CA LEU A 95 7.61 6.07 10.51
C LEU A 95 7.84 7.58 10.65
N ASP A 96 8.48 8.18 9.64
CA ASP A 96 8.46 9.62 9.50
C ASP A 96 7.08 10.12 9.02
N ARG A 97 6.93 11.44 8.93
CA ARG A 97 5.66 12.09 8.56
C ARG A 97 5.17 11.67 7.17
N GLU A 98 6.08 11.50 6.22
CA GLU A 98 5.75 11.17 4.84
C GLU A 98 5.22 9.74 4.74
N HIS A 99 5.98 8.79 5.27
CA HIS A 99 5.65 7.37 5.22
C HIS A 99 4.45 7.03 6.11
N LEU A 100 4.25 7.75 7.22
CA LEU A 100 3.01 7.65 8.00
C LEU A 100 1.80 8.10 7.19
N GLY A 101 1.90 9.21 6.44
CA GLY A 101 0.84 9.69 5.57
C GLY A 101 0.44 8.66 4.51
N LEU A 102 1.43 8.05 3.85
CA LEU A 102 1.21 6.96 2.89
C LEU A 102 0.51 5.77 3.53
N VAL A 103 0.99 5.31 4.68
CA VAL A 103 0.41 4.16 5.41
C VAL A 103 -1.04 4.42 5.80
N LEU A 104 -1.37 5.62 6.27
CA LEU A 104 -2.75 5.97 6.62
C LEU A 104 -3.67 5.98 5.39
N ALA A 105 -3.21 6.50 4.26
CA ALA A 105 -3.93 6.38 2.98
C ALA A 105 -4.09 4.90 2.57
N GLY A 106 -3.06 4.07 2.77
CA GLY A 106 -3.12 2.63 2.54
C GLY A 106 -4.14 1.91 3.42
N PHE A 107 -4.22 2.26 4.72
CA PHE A 107 -5.25 1.72 5.60
C PHE A 107 -6.66 2.16 5.19
N ALA A 108 -6.84 3.42 4.79
CA ALA A 108 -8.11 3.90 4.25
C ALA A 108 -8.49 3.15 2.96
N HIS A 109 -7.53 2.88 2.07
CA HIS A 109 -7.74 2.11 0.85
C HIS A 109 -8.13 0.66 1.16
N ALA A 110 -7.34 -0.03 2.00
CA ALA A 110 -7.59 -1.41 2.40
C ALA A 110 -8.93 -1.59 3.12
N GLY A 111 -9.36 -0.58 3.87
CA GLY A 111 -10.69 -0.51 4.47
C GLY A 111 -11.83 -0.31 3.47
N GLY A 112 -11.54 -0.17 2.17
CA GLY A 112 -12.53 0.01 1.11
C GLY A 112 -13.18 1.39 1.07
N SER A 113 -12.57 2.39 1.71
CA SER A 113 -13.20 3.70 1.87
C SER A 113 -13.57 4.37 0.55
N HIS A 114 -12.80 4.10 -0.51
CA HIS A 114 -13.04 4.60 -1.86
C HIS A 114 -14.33 4.05 -2.51
N GLU A 115 -14.86 2.93 -2.03
CA GLU A 115 -16.14 2.34 -2.47
C GLU A 115 -17.27 2.48 -1.44
N HIS A 116 -17.02 3.12 -0.29
CA HIS A 116 -18.07 3.34 0.71
C HIS A 116 -19.23 4.14 0.12
N THR A 117 -20.45 3.71 0.43
CA THR A 117 -21.67 4.40 0.05
C THR A 117 -22.34 4.95 1.30
N VAL A 118 -22.57 6.26 1.33
CA VAL A 118 -23.29 6.94 2.40
C VAL A 118 -24.74 7.11 1.98
N ILE A 119 -25.65 6.78 2.90
CA ILE A 119 -27.09 6.91 2.69
C ILE A 119 -27.55 8.21 3.34
N GLY A 120 -28.03 9.14 2.52
CA GLY A 120 -28.65 10.39 2.94
C GLY A 120 -30.17 10.31 2.85
N TRP A 121 -30.85 10.92 3.81
CA TRP A 121 -32.31 11.09 3.77
C TRP A 121 -32.62 12.54 3.42
N THR A 122 -33.44 12.74 2.40
CA THR A 122 -33.88 14.06 1.93
C THR A 122 -35.40 14.11 1.84
N ASP A 123 -35.98 15.30 1.75
CA ASP A 123 -37.43 15.46 1.53
C ASP A 123 -37.91 14.82 0.22
N ALA A 124 -37.01 14.61 -0.75
CA ALA A 124 -37.27 13.94 -2.03
C ALA A 124 -37.04 12.41 -1.98
N GLY A 125 -36.64 11.85 -0.83
CA GLY A 125 -36.38 10.42 -0.63
C GLY A 125 -34.93 10.09 -0.27
N VAL A 126 -34.55 8.83 -0.50
CA VAL A 126 -33.21 8.30 -0.18
C VAL A 126 -32.21 8.66 -1.27
N ARG A 127 -31.05 9.16 -0.86
CA ARG A 127 -29.90 9.45 -1.73
C ARG A 127 -28.73 8.54 -1.35
N PHE A 128 -28.01 8.05 -2.36
CA PHE A 128 -26.78 7.29 -2.19
C PHE A 128 -25.63 8.13 -2.73
N ASP A 129 -24.66 8.44 -1.88
CA ASP A 129 -23.47 9.20 -2.22
C ASP A 129 -22.21 8.37 -2.05
N ARG A 130 -21.26 8.53 -2.97
CA ARG A 130 -19.92 7.98 -2.86
C ARG A 130 -18.96 9.14 -2.58
N PRO A 131 -18.52 9.33 -1.32
CA PRO A 131 -17.70 10.48 -0.95
C PRO A 131 -16.27 10.40 -1.49
N GLY A 132 -15.87 9.26 -2.10
CA GLY A 132 -14.50 9.01 -2.49
C GLY A 132 -13.68 8.40 -1.34
N PRO A 133 -12.36 8.28 -1.48
CA PRO A 133 -11.50 7.74 -0.44
C PRO A 133 -11.56 8.60 0.83
N LEU A 134 -11.46 7.97 2.01
CA LEU A 134 -11.43 8.68 3.28
C LEU A 134 -10.16 9.53 3.42
N LEU A 135 -9.05 9.03 2.88
CA LEU A 135 -7.77 9.72 2.75
C LEU A 135 -7.25 9.49 1.34
N ASP A 136 -7.00 10.58 0.62
CA ASP A 136 -6.30 10.51 -0.65
C ASP A 136 -4.86 10.05 -0.47
N TRP A 137 -4.30 9.40 -1.49
CA TRP A 137 -2.88 9.15 -1.54
C TRP A 137 -2.13 10.50 -1.61
N PRO A 138 -1.16 10.77 -0.73
CA PRO A 138 -0.46 12.05 -0.74
C PRO A 138 0.31 12.23 -2.04
N ASP A 139 0.23 13.42 -2.62
CA ASP A 139 1.12 13.86 -3.69
C ASP A 139 2.52 14.05 -3.07
N LEU A 140 3.42 13.14 -3.39
CA LEU A 140 4.82 13.19 -2.94
C LEU A 140 5.62 14.17 -3.80
N ASP A 141 5.18 15.43 -3.86
CA ASP A 141 5.92 16.56 -4.42
C ASP A 141 6.14 17.57 -3.28
N PHE A 142 7.21 17.38 -2.51
CA PHE A 142 7.68 18.43 -1.61
C PHE A 142 8.74 19.29 -2.33
N PRO A 143 8.66 20.63 -2.21
CA PRO A 143 9.68 21.50 -2.77
C PRO A 143 11.03 21.17 -2.13
N ALA A 144 12.08 21.11 -2.96
CA ALA A 144 13.45 21.05 -2.48
C ALA A 144 13.64 22.19 -1.46
N VAL A 145 13.96 21.83 -0.21
CA VAL A 145 14.32 22.82 0.80
C VAL A 145 15.58 23.51 0.29
N ALA A 146 15.47 24.82 0.04
CA ALA A 146 16.55 25.70 -0.40
C ALA A 146 17.61 25.89 0.70
#